data_AF-A0A672PR90-F1
#
_entry.id   AF-A0A672PR90-F1
#
_cell.length_a   1.000
_cell.length_b   1.000
_cell.length_c   1.000
_cell.angle_alpha   90.00
_cell.angle_beta   90.00
_cell.angle_gamma   90.00
#
_symmetry.space_group_name_H-M   'P 1'
#
loop_
_entity.id
_entity.type
_entity.pdbx_description
1 polymer ?
#
loop_
_entity_poly.entity_id
_entity_poly.type
_entity_poly.pdbx_seq_one_letter_code
_entity_poly.pdbx_strand_id
1 'polypeptide(L)'
;CEIAMNHPFKVKSCASSNDCQIWSLNFGSAKISSSCCDTDLCNGQDPPESSSNGKKCYSCDEKRCSNILSCTGSEDQCLKATGKSMVLKGCVSEAICNATTSVPDVQSISCCEGNLCNGAKSVTQSFLFLCCSLLSFILLH
;
A
#
# COMPACT_ATOMS: atom_id res chain seq x y z
N CYS A 1 -25.40 -4.48 -5.09
CA CYS A 1 -24.31 -3.53 -4.91
C CYS A 1 -23.81 -3.07 -6.27
N GLU A 2 -23.58 -1.77 -6.42
CA GLU A 2 -22.94 -1.17 -7.58
C GLU A 2 -21.51 -0.79 -7.21
N ILE A 3 -20.55 -1.10 -8.08
CA ILE A 3 -19.13 -0.80 -7.91
C ILE A 3 -18.68 0.21 -8.96
N ALA A 4 -17.83 1.14 -8.55
CA ALA A 4 -17.04 1.98 -9.46
C ALA A 4 -15.56 1.78 -9.18
N MET A 5 -14.76 1.67 -10.23
CA MET A 5 -13.31 1.62 -10.17
C MET A 5 -12.72 2.82 -10.91
N ASN A 6 -11.71 3.44 -10.31
CA ASN A 6 -11.04 4.61 -10.87
C ASN A 6 -9.59 4.27 -11.24
N HIS A 7 -9.24 4.14 -12.54
CA HIS A 7 -7.87 4.30 -13.08
C HIS A 7 -7.81 4.15 -14.62
N PRO A 8 -6.94 4.89 -15.34
CA PRO A 8 -7.21 6.22 -15.93
C PRO A 8 -8.60 6.37 -16.60
N PHE A 9 -9.34 5.28 -16.75
CA PHE A 9 -10.73 5.22 -17.15
C PHE A 9 -11.59 4.79 -15.97
N LYS A 10 -12.84 5.25 -15.94
CA LYS A 10 -13.81 4.87 -14.90
C LYS A 10 -14.58 3.66 -15.38
N VAL A 11 -14.59 2.59 -14.59
CA VAL A 11 -15.37 1.40 -14.85
C VAL A 11 -16.49 1.31 -13.83
N LYS A 12 -17.72 1.12 -14.30
CA LYS A 12 -18.92 1.01 -13.47
C LYS A 12 -19.59 -0.32 -13.78
N SER A 13 -20.00 -1.04 -12.75
CA SER A 13 -20.66 -2.33 -12.91
C SER A 13 -21.56 -2.63 -11.71
N CYS A 14 -22.45 -3.59 -11.88
CA CYS A 14 -23.04 -4.31 -10.76
C CYS A 14 -22.04 -5.36 -10.25
N ALA A 15 -22.07 -5.63 -8.94
CA ALA A 15 -21.27 -6.67 -8.31
C ALA A 15 -22.12 -7.46 -7.30
N SER A 16 -21.75 -8.71 -7.05
CA SER A 16 -22.29 -9.46 -5.92
C SER A 16 -21.88 -8.77 -4.61
N SER A 17 -22.65 -8.95 -3.54
CA SER A 17 -22.34 -8.32 -2.25
C SER A 17 -20.97 -8.70 -1.70
N ASN A 18 -20.48 -9.92 -2.00
CA ASN A 18 -19.16 -10.38 -1.57
C ASN A 18 -18.02 -9.73 -2.37
N ASP A 19 -18.26 -9.43 -3.64
CA ASP A 19 -17.27 -8.82 -4.55
C ASP A 19 -17.24 -7.29 -4.45
N CYS A 20 -18.22 -6.70 -3.75
CA CYS A 20 -18.35 -5.26 -3.56
C CYS A 20 -17.52 -4.78 -2.37
N GLN A 21 -16.20 -4.79 -2.53
CA GLN A 21 -15.27 -4.34 -1.50
C GLN A 21 -14.63 -3.01 -1.87
N ILE A 22 -14.54 -2.13 -0.87
CA ILE A 22 -13.81 -0.87 -0.96
C ILE A 22 -12.32 -1.17 -0.74
N TRP A 23 -11.50 -0.83 -1.72
CA TRP A 23 -10.06 -0.98 -1.66
C TRP A 23 -9.39 0.19 -2.37
N SER A 24 -8.17 0.51 -1.95
CA SER A 24 -7.35 1.54 -2.59
C SER A 24 -5.91 1.05 -2.69
N LEU A 25 -5.26 1.41 -3.77
CA LEU A 25 -3.87 1.10 -4.05
C LEU A 25 -3.22 2.29 -4.76
N ASN A 26 -2.08 2.72 -4.26
CA ASN A 26 -1.37 3.89 -4.75
C ASN A 26 0.14 3.62 -4.78
N PHE A 27 0.69 3.50 -6.00
CA PHE A 27 2.12 3.34 -6.25
C PHE A 27 2.83 4.66 -6.53
N GLY A 28 2.15 5.80 -6.38
CA GLY A 28 2.66 7.14 -6.69
C GLY A 28 2.52 7.50 -8.17
N SER A 29 2.95 6.63 -9.08
CA SER A 29 2.74 6.79 -10.53
C SER A 29 1.33 6.39 -10.99
N ALA A 30 0.68 5.51 -10.22
CA ALA A 30 -0.63 4.96 -10.49
C ALA A 30 -1.42 4.86 -9.18
N LYS A 31 -2.68 5.27 -9.21
CA LYS A 31 -3.63 5.07 -8.10
C LYS A 31 -4.89 4.43 -8.66
N ILE A 32 -5.33 3.36 -8.00
CA ILE A 32 -6.53 2.60 -8.30
C ILE A 32 -7.34 2.50 -7.02
N SER A 33 -8.63 2.78 -7.12
CA SER A 33 -9.54 2.63 -5.97
C SER A 33 -10.89 2.14 -6.45
N SER A 34 -11.59 1.45 -5.55
CA SER A 34 -12.98 1.08 -5.71
C SER A 34 -13.88 1.84 -4.73
N SER A 35 -15.13 2.02 -5.12
CA SER A 35 -16.21 2.45 -4.25
C SER A 35 -17.44 1.59 -4.49
N CYS A 36 -18.21 1.35 -3.43
CA CYS A 36 -19.33 0.43 -3.40
C CYS A 36 -20.54 1.08 -2.75
N CYS A 37 -21.73 0.79 -3.25
CA CYS A 37 -22.99 1.31 -2.71
C CYS A 37 -24.18 0.41 -3.11
N ASP A 38 -25.29 0.50 -2.36
CA ASP A 38 -26.41 -0.47 -2.44
C ASP A 38 -27.73 0.13 -2.93
N THR A 39 -27.72 1.34 -3.48
CA THR A 39 -28.92 1.95 -4.09
C THR A 39 -28.77 2.05 -5.60
N ASP A 40 -29.88 2.13 -6.33
CA ASP A 40 -29.84 2.21 -7.79
C ASP A 40 -29.08 3.45 -8.28
N LEU A 41 -28.19 3.24 -9.27
CA LEU A 41 -27.37 4.26 -9.94
C LEU A 41 -26.47 5.08 -9.00
N CYS A 42 -26.15 4.53 -7.82
CA CYS A 42 -25.36 5.20 -6.80
C CYS A 42 -23.88 5.37 -7.19
N ASN A 43 -23.37 4.50 -8.08
CA ASN A 43 -22.02 4.62 -8.63
C ASN A 43 -21.93 5.68 -9.75
N GLY A 44 -22.98 6.49 -9.92
CA GLY A 44 -23.09 7.57 -10.90
C GLY A 44 -22.13 8.73 -10.66
N GLN A 45 -21.82 9.04 -9.40
CA GLN A 45 -20.96 10.16 -9.03
C GLN A 45 -19.51 9.75 -8.83
N ASP A 46 -18.62 10.74 -8.96
CA ASP A 46 -17.23 10.55 -8.62
C ASP A 46 -17.08 10.46 -7.10
N PRO A 47 -16.32 9.49 -6.59
CA PRO A 47 -16.03 9.45 -5.18
C PRO A 47 -15.24 10.72 -4.80
N PRO A 48 -15.50 11.27 -3.61
CA PRO A 48 -14.82 12.48 -3.16
C PRO A 48 -13.31 12.26 -3.12
N GLU A 49 -12.55 13.32 -3.41
CA GLU A 49 -11.10 13.25 -3.26
C GLU A 49 -10.74 12.95 -1.81
N SER A 50 -9.85 11.98 -1.64
CA SER A 50 -9.39 11.56 -0.32
C SER A 50 -8.25 12.45 0.15
N SER A 51 -8.38 12.99 1.36
CA SER A 51 -7.29 13.72 2.00
C SER A 51 -6.17 12.77 2.46
N SER A 52 -5.00 13.34 2.74
CA SER A 52 -3.92 12.62 3.42
C SER A 52 -4.41 12.04 4.74
N ASN A 53 -4.09 10.78 5.00
CA ASN A 53 -4.43 10.08 6.25
C ASN A 53 -3.27 10.05 7.26
N GLY A 54 -2.15 10.73 6.95
CA GLY A 54 -0.96 10.78 7.80
C GLY A 54 0.00 9.60 7.67
N LYS A 55 -0.43 8.48 7.05
CA LYS A 55 0.44 7.34 6.76
C LYS A 55 1.39 7.70 5.61
N LYS A 56 2.64 7.24 5.71
CA LYS A 56 3.67 7.41 4.69
C LYS A 56 4.28 6.07 4.35
N CYS A 57 4.45 5.80 3.06
CA CYS A 57 5.10 4.59 2.56
C CYS A 57 6.17 4.94 1.52
N TYR A 58 7.11 4.04 1.28
CA TYR A 58 7.98 4.18 0.12
C TYR A 58 7.22 3.84 -1.16
N SER A 59 7.55 4.51 -2.26
CA SER A 59 7.14 4.18 -3.62
C SER A 59 8.35 4.05 -4.55
N CYS A 60 8.14 3.49 -5.73
CA CYS A 60 9.15 3.34 -6.76
C CYS A 60 8.89 4.29 -7.93
N ASP A 61 9.92 5.00 -8.37
CA ASP A 61 10.00 5.53 -9.73
C ASP A 61 10.70 4.50 -10.64
N GLU A 62 10.97 4.86 -11.90
CA GLU A 62 11.58 3.98 -12.91
C GLU A 62 12.84 3.22 -12.44
N LYS A 63 13.61 3.76 -11.47
CA LYS A 63 14.87 3.16 -11.01
C LYS A 63 15.07 3.15 -9.49
N ARG A 64 14.34 3.99 -8.73
CA ARG A 64 14.56 4.23 -7.30
C ARG A 64 13.29 3.92 -6.51
N CYS A 65 13.44 3.12 -5.45
CA CYS A 65 12.36 2.69 -4.56
C CYS A 65 12.43 3.32 -3.16
N SER A 66 12.75 4.61 -3.12
CA SER A 66 12.99 5.40 -1.91
C SER A 66 12.16 6.68 -1.84
N ASN A 67 11.26 6.92 -2.80
CA ASN A 67 10.39 8.10 -2.78
C ASN A 67 9.37 7.96 -1.64
N ILE A 68 9.09 9.04 -0.93
CA ILE A 68 8.11 9.04 0.15
C ILE A 68 6.76 9.42 -0.43
N LEU A 69 5.81 8.50 -0.36
CA LEU A 69 4.43 8.68 -0.76
C LEU A 69 3.58 8.96 0.48
N SER A 70 2.79 10.03 0.45
CA SER A 70 1.76 10.30 1.46
C SER A 70 0.49 9.56 1.08
N CYS A 71 0.02 8.70 1.96
CA CYS A 71 -1.16 7.88 1.74
C CYS A 71 -2.45 8.68 2.00
N THR A 72 -3.54 8.25 1.40
CA THR A 72 -4.81 8.97 1.39
C THR A 72 -5.98 8.07 1.70
N GLY A 73 -7.03 8.61 2.32
CA GLY A 73 -8.26 7.86 2.59
C GLY A 73 -8.01 6.55 3.35
N SER A 74 -8.47 5.43 2.80
CA SER A 74 -8.38 4.09 3.38
C SER A 74 -7.03 3.39 3.20
N GLU A 75 -6.02 4.06 2.63
CA GLU A 75 -4.69 3.48 2.41
C GLU A 75 -3.88 3.43 3.72
N ASP A 76 -4.16 2.43 4.55
CA ASP A 76 -3.66 2.28 5.91
C ASP A 76 -2.48 1.30 6.06
N GLN A 77 -2.09 0.60 4.99
CA GLN A 77 -0.96 -0.33 4.96
C GLN A 77 0.10 0.11 3.93
N CYS A 78 1.36 -0.26 4.16
CA CYS A 78 2.40 -0.16 3.13
C CYS A 78 2.59 -1.51 2.45
N LEU A 79 2.69 -1.51 1.13
CA LEU A 79 2.94 -2.71 0.32
C LEU A 79 4.35 -2.68 -0.27
N LYS A 80 4.96 -3.86 -0.36
CA LYS A 80 6.10 -4.17 -1.24
C LYS A 80 5.81 -5.45 -2.00
N ALA A 81 5.78 -5.35 -3.33
CA ALA A 81 5.72 -6.50 -4.24
C ALA A 81 7.04 -6.61 -5.01
N THR A 82 7.55 -7.83 -5.14
CA THR A 82 8.76 -8.13 -5.91
C THR A 82 8.40 -9.10 -7.02
N GLY A 83 8.54 -8.66 -8.26
CA GLY A 83 8.42 -9.48 -9.46
C GLY A 83 9.77 -9.98 -9.95
N LYS A 84 9.80 -10.58 -11.15
CA LYS A 84 11.05 -11.09 -11.77
C LYS A 84 12.05 -9.99 -12.12
N SER A 85 11.55 -8.84 -12.58
CA SER A 85 12.39 -7.74 -13.09
C SER A 85 12.11 -6.39 -12.43
N MET A 86 11.14 -6.32 -11.52
CA MET A 86 10.72 -5.05 -10.90
C MET A 86 10.33 -5.21 -9.44
N VAL A 87 10.48 -4.12 -8.69
CA VAL A 87 9.95 -3.96 -7.34
C VAL A 87 8.91 -2.84 -7.39
N LEU A 88 7.75 -3.11 -6.80
CA LEU A 88 6.70 -2.11 -6.61
C LEU A 88 6.51 -1.88 -5.12
N LYS A 89 6.27 -0.61 -4.77
CA LYS A 89 5.99 -0.18 -3.42
C LYS A 89 4.93 0.91 -3.44
N GLY A 90 4.13 0.97 -2.39
CA GLY A 90 3.11 2.01 -2.29
C GLY A 90 2.26 1.91 -1.03
N CYS A 91 1.22 2.73 -1.02
CA CYS A 91 0.17 2.71 -0.02
C CYS A 91 -0.98 1.82 -0.51
N VAL A 92 -1.55 1.01 0.37
CA VAL A 92 -2.71 0.17 0.07
C VAL A 92 -3.66 0.13 1.25
N SER A 93 -4.93 -0.15 0.99
CA SER A 93 -5.89 -0.52 2.04
C SER A 93 -5.65 -1.96 2.49
N GLU A 94 -5.98 -2.27 3.75
CA GLU A 94 -5.93 -3.62 4.31
C GLU A 94 -6.60 -4.70 3.42
N ALA A 95 -7.72 -4.37 2.77
CA ALA A 95 -8.41 -5.29 1.85
C ALA A 95 -7.50 -5.88 0.74
N ILE A 96 -6.54 -5.08 0.23
CA ILE A 96 -5.57 -5.55 -0.77
C ILE A 96 -4.57 -6.52 -0.16
N CYS A 97 -4.18 -6.32 1.10
CA CYS A 97 -3.24 -7.20 1.80
C CYS A 97 -3.87 -8.55 2.14
N ASN A 98 -5.17 -8.56 2.41
CA ASN A 98 -5.93 -9.78 2.71
C ASN A 98 -6.33 -10.55 1.44
N ALA A 99 -6.32 -9.89 0.27
CA ALA A 99 -6.62 -10.54 -0.99
C ALA A 99 -5.50 -11.50 -1.40
N THR A 100 -5.83 -12.79 -1.50
CA THR A 100 -4.92 -13.82 -2.05
C THR A 100 -4.74 -13.59 -3.55
N THR A 101 -3.77 -12.77 -3.93
CA THR A 101 -3.57 -12.40 -5.33
C THR A 101 -2.38 -13.16 -5.92
N SER A 102 -2.66 -14.28 -6.60
CA SER A 102 -1.68 -14.90 -7.50
C SER A 102 -1.62 -14.09 -8.80
N VAL A 103 -0.86 -12.99 -8.77
CA VAL A 103 -0.60 -12.19 -9.97
C VAL A 103 0.55 -12.86 -10.75
N PRO A 104 0.39 -13.14 -12.07
CA PRO A 104 1.49 -13.59 -12.91
C PRO A 104 2.70 -12.67 -12.76
N ASP A 105 3.91 -13.24 -12.73
CA ASP A 105 5.19 -12.53 -12.59
C ASP A 105 5.47 -11.82 -11.25
N VAL A 106 4.58 -11.92 -10.25
CA VAL A 106 4.85 -11.48 -8.88
C VAL A 106 5.36 -12.66 -8.04
N GLN A 107 6.60 -12.56 -7.56
CA GLN A 107 7.26 -13.61 -6.77
C GLN A 107 6.93 -13.52 -5.28
N SER A 108 6.76 -12.29 -4.77
CA SER A 108 6.42 -12.07 -3.36
C SER A 108 5.66 -10.77 -3.17
N ILE A 109 4.71 -10.79 -2.23
CA ILE A 109 3.96 -9.62 -1.76
C ILE A 109 4.11 -9.59 -0.24
N SER A 110 4.32 -8.40 0.31
CA SER A 110 4.34 -8.16 1.73
C SER A 110 3.62 -6.86 2.04
N CYS A 111 2.84 -6.88 3.11
CA CYS A 111 2.24 -5.70 3.71
C CYS A 111 2.78 -5.48 5.12
N CYS A 112 2.79 -4.23 5.55
CA CYS A 112 3.17 -3.87 6.90
C CYS A 112 2.47 -2.61 7.38
N GLU A 113 2.29 -2.56 8.70
CA GLU A 113 1.81 -1.39 9.41
C GLU A 113 3.00 -0.54 9.91
N GLY A 114 2.77 0.76 10.11
CA GLY A 114 3.80 1.73 10.45
C GLY A 114 4.37 2.51 9.25
N ASN A 115 4.85 3.73 9.53
CA ASN A 115 5.38 4.61 8.49
C ASN A 115 6.67 4.04 7.88
N LEU A 116 6.76 4.08 6.55
CA LEU A 116 7.94 3.71 5.76
C LEU A 116 8.43 2.27 6.01
N CYS A 117 7.57 1.40 6.55
CA CYS A 117 7.92 0.02 6.94
C CYS A 117 8.28 -0.87 5.74
N ASN A 118 7.84 -0.50 4.53
CA ASN A 118 8.18 -1.17 3.27
C ASN A 118 9.57 -0.76 2.72
N GLY A 119 10.42 -0.18 3.57
CA GLY A 119 11.82 0.10 3.30
C GLY A 119 12.68 -1.16 3.22
N ALA A 120 13.95 -1.00 2.81
CA ALA A 120 14.94 -2.03 3.09
C ALA A 120 15.24 -2.00 4.59
N LYS A 121 15.30 -3.15 5.26
CA LYS A 121 15.86 -3.22 6.62
C LYS A 121 17.35 -2.84 6.52
N SER A 122 17.68 -1.62 6.91
CA SER A 122 19.04 -1.07 6.86
C SER A 122 19.84 -1.48 8.10
N VAL A 123 21.17 -1.39 7.98
CA VAL A 123 22.23 -1.70 8.96
C VAL A 123 22.03 -1.00 10.32
N THR A 124 21.13 -0.03 10.43
CA THR A 124 20.77 0.66 11.67
C THR A 124 20.29 -0.28 12.77
N GLN A 125 19.64 -1.40 12.45
CA GLN A 125 19.33 -2.43 13.45
C GLN A 125 20.61 -3.07 14.00
N SER A 126 21.57 -3.38 13.14
CA SER A 126 22.89 -3.87 13.55
C SER A 126 23.66 -2.83 14.37
N PHE A 127 23.57 -1.55 14.02
CA PHE A 127 24.17 -0.46 14.82
C PHE A 127 23.51 -0.27 16.18
N LEU A 128 22.18 -0.41 16.29
CA LEU A 128 21.48 -0.36 17.58
C LEU A 128 21.89 -1.51 18.49
N PHE A 129 21.98 -2.73 17.94
CA PHE A 129 22.51 -3.87 18.68
C PHE A 129 23.99 -3.70 19.05
N LEU A 130 24.82 -3.17 18.15
CA LEU A 130 26.23 -2.87 18.44
C LEU A 130 26.36 -1.80 19.54
N CYS A 131 25.61 -0.70 19.45
CA CYS A 131 25.63 0.37 20.45
C CYS A 131 25.17 -0.14 21.81
N CYS A 132 24.08 -0.92 21.89
CA CYS A 132 23.64 -1.52 23.15
C CYS A 132 24.70 -2.46 23.74
N SER A 133 25.36 -3.27 22.90
CA SER A 133 26.44 -4.17 23.34
C SER A 133 27.66 -3.40 23.85
N LEU A 134 28.06 -2.33 23.16
CA LEU A 134 29.21 -1.50 23.52
C LEU A 134 28.97 -0.72 24.82
N LEU A 135 27.77 -0.14 24.97
CA LEU A 135 27.37 0.55 26.21
C LEU A 135 27.34 -0.41 27.40
N SER A 136 26.86 -1.63 27.19
CA SER A 136 26.85 -2.67 28.23
C SER A 136 28.27 -3.02 28.68
N PHE A 137 29.22 -3.16 27.74
CA PHE A 137 30.63 -3.42 28.04
C PHE A 137 31.28 -2.28 28.85
N ILE A 138 30.99 -1.02 28.51
CA ILE A 138 31.54 0.15 29.20
C ILE A 138 30.94 0.33 30.60
N LEU A 139 29.68 -0.08 30.82
CA LEU A 139 29.00 0.04 32.11
C LEU A 139 29.28 -1.13 33.07
N LEU A 140 29.76 -2.27 32.56
CA LEU A 140 30.04 -3.48 33.34
C LEU A 140 31.54 -3.65 33.66
N HIS A 141 32.38 -2.70 33.27
CA HIS A 141 33.81 -2.61 33.57
C HIS A 141 34.11 -1.22 34.16
#